data_AF-A0A3N5GVS0-F1
#
_entry.id   AF-A0A3N5GVS0-F1
#
_cell.length_a   1.000
_cell.length_b   1.000
_cell.length_c   1.000
_cell.angle_alpha   90.00
_cell.angle_beta   90.00
_cell.angle_gamma   90.00
#
_symmetry.space_group_name_H-M   'P 1'
#
loop_
_entity.id
_entity.type
_entity.pdbx_description
1 polymer ?
#
loop_
_entity_poly.entity_id
_entity_poly.type
_entity_poly.pdbx_seq_one_letter_code
_entity_poly.pdbx_strand_id
1 'polypeptide(L)'
;MAAEWWWKVLFLRIATPEQPYFIAFFPIENQRWLLSYIGVNKAYPPTREDEFTAALARLASPVVHEMVRRMEPISPVYPSRATRNRWRHYERWRTPLGRFVAIADAACSYNPRFGQGMSAAAVSAQILKDCLAAYGVGDPRLPRGFFAAQAHFQRTPWLFAAADDLRLPATVGNRSVSVRLFNWYRPKLVACPGRQVGACLGEVTHLMRPMSSLFAPEVVSRVLVAAMWRRIKATGRKASSDGLRPMPPGAE
;
A
#
# COMPACT_ATOMS: atom_id res chain seq x y z
N MET A 1 -17.52 13.21 24.66
CA MET A 1 -17.50 11.73 24.70
C MET A 1 -17.11 11.24 23.32
N ALA A 2 -15.86 10.81 23.14
CA ALA A 2 -15.45 10.21 21.87
C ALA A 2 -16.26 8.92 21.69
N ALA A 3 -16.99 8.78 20.58
CA ALA A 3 -17.66 7.54 20.29
C ALA A 3 -16.60 6.43 20.24
N GLU A 4 -16.69 5.45 21.14
CA GLU A 4 -15.84 4.27 21.11
C GLU A 4 -16.24 3.44 19.89
N TRP A 5 -15.56 3.69 18.78
CA TRP A 5 -15.65 2.84 17.62
C TRP A 5 -14.88 1.56 17.94
N TRP A 6 -15.50 0.39 17.75
CA TRP A 6 -14.85 -0.92 17.95
C TRP A 6 -13.67 -1.15 17.00
N TRP A 7 -13.57 -0.35 15.94
CA TRP A 7 -12.53 -0.40 14.93
C TRP A 7 -11.49 0.71 15.16
N LYS A 8 -10.22 0.40 14.87
CA LYS A 8 -9.09 1.33 15.07
C LYS A 8 -8.70 2.10 13.82
N VAL A 9 -9.07 1.62 12.64
CA VAL A 9 -8.74 2.22 11.35
C VAL A 9 -9.88 1.96 10.38
N LEU A 10 -10.22 2.96 9.56
CA LEU A 10 -11.21 2.85 8.49
C LEU A 10 -10.57 3.08 7.13
N PHE A 11 -10.71 2.10 6.24
CA PHE A 11 -10.36 2.21 4.83
C PHE A 11 -11.60 1.97 3.96
N LEU A 12 -12.07 2.99 3.24
CA LEU A 12 -13.11 2.83 2.22
C LEU A 12 -12.43 2.62 0.86
N ARG A 13 -12.55 1.38 0.35
CA ARG A 13 -11.78 0.88 -0.80
C ARG A 13 -12.55 0.78 -2.12
N ILE A 14 -13.78 1.26 -2.21
CA ILE A 14 -14.60 1.07 -3.41
C ILE A 14 -14.45 2.29 -4.31
N ALA A 15 -13.32 2.37 -5.04
CA ALA A 15 -13.23 3.29 -6.17
C ALA A 15 -13.91 2.65 -7.39
N THR A 16 -15.14 3.04 -7.68
CA THR A 16 -15.81 2.72 -8.96
C THR A 16 -15.60 3.88 -9.96
N PRO A 17 -15.90 3.70 -11.25
CA PRO A 17 -15.92 4.82 -12.19
C PRO A 17 -16.84 5.97 -11.73
N GLU A 18 -17.95 5.65 -11.08
CA GLU A 18 -18.95 6.60 -10.57
C GLU A 18 -18.51 7.24 -9.24
N GLN A 19 -17.76 6.52 -8.42
CA GLN A 19 -17.17 7.00 -7.16
C GLN A 19 -15.66 6.74 -7.15
N PRO A 20 -14.85 7.55 -7.85
CA PRO A 20 -13.42 7.30 -8.05
C PRO A 20 -12.58 7.73 -6.84
N TYR A 21 -12.99 7.30 -5.65
CA TYR A 21 -12.51 7.81 -4.37
C TYR A 21 -12.16 6.70 -3.38
N PHE A 22 -11.12 6.97 -2.60
CA PHE A 22 -10.72 6.18 -1.44
C PHE A 22 -10.63 7.08 -0.23
N ILE A 23 -11.02 6.54 0.93
CA ILE A 23 -10.82 7.20 2.21
C ILE A 23 -9.90 6.34 3.08
N ALA A 24 -8.94 6.99 3.71
CA ALA A 24 -8.22 6.44 4.85
C ALA A 24 -8.45 7.34 6.05
N PHE A 25 -8.87 6.75 7.16
CA PHE A 25 -9.08 7.48 8.41
C PHE A 25 -8.53 6.65 9.57
N PHE A 26 -7.51 7.18 10.24
CA PHE A 26 -6.82 6.48 11.32
C PHE A 26 -6.35 7.43 12.41
N PRO A 27 -6.25 6.95 13.66
CA PRO A 27 -5.75 7.74 14.76
C PRO A 27 -4.25 7.99 14.58
N ILE A 28 -3.83 9.16 15.05
CA ILE A 28 -2.43 9.55 15.23
C ILE A 28 -2.24 9.94 16.71
N GLU A 29 -1.03 10.35 17.09
CA GLU A 29 -0.72 10.70 18.47
C GLU A 29 -1.59 11.86 18.99
N ASN A 30 -1.73 11.93 20.32
CA ASN A 30 -2.40 13.02 21.05
C ASN A 30 -3.92 13.12 20.78
N GLN A 31 -4.62 11.99 20.67
CA GLN A 31 -6.07 11.94 20.45
C GLN A 31 -6.53 12.62 19.15
N ARG A 32 -5.66 12.63 18.14
CA ARG A 32 -5.94 13.22 16.83
C ARG A 32 -6.19 12.11 15.81
N TRP A 33 -6.81 12.48 14.71
CA TRP A 33 -7.09 11.57 13.60
C TRP A 33 -6.65 12.20 12.28
N LEU A 34 -6.08 11.38 11.39
CA LEU A 34 -5.70 11.79 10.05
C LEU A 34 -6.71 11.26 9.04
N LEU A 35 -7.44 12.17 8.40
CA LEU A 35 -8.36 11.86 7.31
C LEU A 35 -7.68 12.18 5.98
N SER A 36 -7.56 11.16 5.13
CA SER A 36 -7.09 11.31 3.76
C SER A 36 -8.22 11.00 2.79
N TYR A 37 -8.62 12.01 2.01
CA TYR A 37 -9.51 11.86 0.88
C TYR A 37 -8.66 11.76 -0.38
N ILE A 38 -8.68 10.59 -1.02
CA ILE A 38 -7.81 10.27 -2.15
C ILE A 38 -8.69 10.02 -3.36
N GLY A 39 -8.48 10.78 -4.43
CA GLY A 39 -9.15 10.51 -5.70
C GLY A 39 -8.23 9.88 -6.74
N VAL A 40 -8.83 9.15 -7.67
CA VAL A 40 -8.14 8.35 -8.69
C VAL A 40 -8.40 8.96 -10.08
N ASN A 41 -7.48 8.75 -11.03
CA ASN A 41 -7.66 9.17 -12.43
C ASN A 41 -8.06 10.66 -12.62
N LYS A 42 -7.41 11.56 -11.87
CA LYS A 42 -7.66 13.02 -11.89
C LYS A 42 -9.02 13.45 -11.29
N ALA A 43 -9.78 12.56 -10.68
CA ALA A 43 -10.82 12.98 -9.76
C ALA A 43 -10.13 13.58 -8.53
N TYR A 44 -10.05 14.90 -8.44
CA TYR A 44 -9.39 15.57 -7.32
C TYR A 44 -10.42 15.90 -6.24
N PRO A 45 -10.23 15.45 -4.99
CA PRO A 45 -11.06 15.91 -3.89
C PRO A 45 -10.97 17.42 -3.71
N PRO A 46 -12.01 18.06 -3.16
CA PRO A 46 -11.97 19.48 -2.84
C PRO A 46 -10.84 19.81 -1.85
N THR A 47 -10.36 21.05 -1.92
CA THR A 47 -9.26 21.54 -1.06
C THR A 47 -9.70 22.60 -0.06
N ARG A 48 -10.93 23.12 -0.22
CA ARG A 48 -11.57 23.98 0.76
C ARG A 48 -12.34 23.12 1.75
N GLU A 49 -12.30 23.51 3.02
CA GLU A 49 -12.80 22.69 4.14
C GLU A 49 -14.32 22.44 4.09
N ASP A 50 -15.09 23.47 3.74
CA ASP A 50 -16.54 23.42 3.50
C ASP A 50 -16.90 22.42 2.40
N GLU A 51 -16.23 22.53 1.25
CA GLU A 51 -16.42 21.64 0.11
C GLU A 51 -15.94 20.22 0.40
N PHE A 52 -14.84 20.07 1.13
CA PHE A 52 -14.29 18.78 1.52
C PHE A 52 -15.29 18.03 2.40
N THR A 53 -15.82 18.68 3.44
CA THR A 53 -16.80 18.11 4.35
C THR A 53 -18.11 17.76 3.63
N ALA A 54 -18.57 18.64 2.72
CA ALA A 54 -19.75 18.38 1.90
C ALA A 54 -19.54 17.20 0.94
N ALA A 55 -18.33 17.02 0.40
CA ALA A 55 -18.02 15.89 -0.47
C ALA A 55 -18.01 14.55 0.28
N LEU A 56 -17.64 14.53 1.56
CA LEU A 56 -17.74 13.32 2.39
C LEU A 56 -19.18 12.82 2.54
N ALA A 57 -20.17 13.72 2.55
CA ALA A 57 -21.58 13.35 2.63
C ALA A 57 -22.08 12.59 1.38
N ARG A 58 -21.34 12.67 0.26
CA ARG A 58 -21.67 12.01 -1.01
C ARG A 58 -21.04 10.62 -1.15
N LEU A 59 -20.23 10.20 -0.18
CA LEU A 59 -19.64 8.86 -0.18
C LEU A 59 -20.72 7.80 0.03
N ALA A 60 -20.52 6.60 -0.52
CA ALA A 60 -21.46 5.48 -0.34
C ALA A 60 -21.69 5.04 1.12
N SER A 61 -20.79 5.43 2.04
CA SER A 61 -20.93 5.14 3.47
C SER A 61 -21.03 6.44 4.27
N PRO A 62 -22.06 6.61 5.12
CA PRO A 62 -22.23 7.81 5.94
C PRO A 62 -21.23 7.90 7.10
N VAL A 63 -20.52 6.80 7.42
CA VAL A 63 -19.67 6.68 8.62
C VAL A 63 -18.61 7.78 8.67
N VAL A 64 -17.94 8.07 7.55
CA VAL A 64 -16.87 9.08 7.52
C VAL A 64 -17.43 10.47 7.79
N HIS A 65 -18.54 10.82 7.14
CA HIS A 65 -19.19 12.12 7.32
C HIS A 65 -19.69 12.32 8.75
N GLU A 66 -20.37 11.31 9.32
CA GLU A 66 -20.87 11.35 10.70
C GLU A 66 -19.75 11.49 11.74
N MET A 67 -18.59 10.87 11.50
CA MET A 67 -17.44 11.06 12.37
C MET A 67 -16.85 12.45 12.27
N VAL A 68 -16.64 12.96 11.05
CA VAL A 68 -16.09 14.30 10.85
C VAL A 68 -16.99 15.36 11.50
N ARG A 69 -18.32 15.20 11.44
CA ARG A 69 -19.27 16.07 12.14
C ARG A 69 -19.13 16.09 13.67
N ARG A 70 -18.52 15.06 14.26
CA ARG A 70 -18.30 14.93 15.71
C ARG A 70 -16.88 15.28 16.13
N MET A 71 -16.03 15.68 15.20
CA MET A 71 -14.63 16.01 15.42
C MET A 71 -14.38 17.48 15.08
N GLU A 72 -13.35 18.04 15.68
CA GLU A 72 -12.89 19.40 15.40
C GLU A 72 -11.73 19.36 14.39
N PRO A 73 -11.83 20.06 13.24
CA PRO A 73 -10.71 20.25 12.34
C PRO A 73 -9.59 21.06 13.02
N ILE A 74 -8.40 20.47 13.14
CA ILE A 74 -7.24 21.10 13.77
C ILE A 74 -6.20 21.64 12.77
N SER A 75 -6.49 21.51 11.47
CA SER A 75 -5.61 21.98 10.40
C SER A 75 -6.41 22.23 9.10
N PRO A 76 -5.89 23.08 8.19
CA PRO A 76 -6.40 23.15 6.83
C PRO A 76 -6.32 21.81 6.09
N VAL A 77 -7.05 21.70 4.98
CA VAL A 77 -6.92 20.59 4.04
C VAL A 77 -5.69 20.80 3.17
N TYR A 78 -4.69 19.91 3.27
CA TYR A 78 -3.47 19.97 2.46
C TYR A 78 -3.56 19.09 1.22
N PRO A 79 -3.60 19.67 0.00
CA PRO A 79 -3.55 18.87 -1.22
C PRO A 79 -2.14 18.36 -1.50
N SER A 80 -2.02 17.07 -1.82
CA SER A 80 -0.78 16.49 -2.35
C SER A 80 -1.06 15.71 -3.63
N ARG A 81 -0.12 15.81 -4.60
CA ARG A 81 -0.20 15.13 -5.91
C ARG A 81 1.02 14.24 -6.18
N ALA A 82 1.73 13.83 -5.13
CA ALA A 82 2.99 13.08 -5.20
C ALA A 82 2.83 11.56 -5.40
N THR A 83 1.83 11.10 -6.16
CA THR A 83 1.50 9.66 -6.26
C THR A 83 2.25 8.92 -7.37
N ARG A 84 3.36 9.46 -7.87
CA ARG A 84 4.11 8.84 -8.96
C ARG A 84 5.14 7.87 -8.39
N ASN A 85 5.01 6.58 -8.73
CA ASN A 85 6.09 5.63 -8.56
C ASN A 85 7.26 6.02 -9.47
N ARG A 86 8.45 6.23 -8.90
CA ARG A 86 9.67 6.51 -9.66
C ARG A 86 10.86 5.81 -9.03
N TRP A 87 11.49 4.94 -9.79
CA TRP A 87 12.74 4.30 -9.41
C TRP A 87 13.86 4.77 -10.32
N ARG A 88 14.89 5.37 -9.72
CA ARG A 88 16.14 5.72 -10.39
C ARG A 88 17.15 4.59 -10.20
N HIS A 89 17.48 3.93 -11.30
CA HIS A 89 18.37 2.78 -11.31
C HIS A 89 19.86 3.17 -11.27
N TYR A 90 20.31 3.77 -10.16
CA TYR A 90 21.72 4.14 -9.95
C TYR A 90 22.66 2.92 -10.01
N GLU A 91 22.17 1.71 -9.70
CA GLU A 91 22.93 0.47 -9.79
C GLU A 91 23.29 0.07 -11.22
N ARG A 92 22.58 0.63 -12.21
CA ARG A 92 22.82 0.38 -13.65
C ARG A 92 23.69 1.46 -14.28
N TRP A 93 24.05 2.49 -13.53
CA TRP A 93 24.86 3.59 -14.05
C TRP A 93 26.28 3.10 -14.31
N ARG A 94 26.77 3.30 -15.55
CA ARG A 94 28.07 2.75 -15.98
C ARG A 94 29.26 3.59 -15.52
N THR A 95 29.08 4.91 -15.46
CA THR A 95 30.14 5.84 -15.06
C THR A 95 30.29 5.86 -13.53
N PRO A 96 31.51 5.94 -12.98
CA PRO A 96 31.67 6.10 -11.53
C PRO A 96 30.95 7.34 -11.00
N LEU A 97 30.14 7.18 -9.95
CA LEU A 97 29.38 8.26 -9.32
C LEU A 97 30.21 9.03 -8.25
N GLY A 98 31.51 8.73 -8.13
CA GLY A 98 32.39 9.37 -7.16
C GLY A 98 31.92 9.19 -5.73
N ARG A 99 31.69 10.28 -5.00
CA ARG A 99 31.24 10.28 -3.60
C ARG A 99 29.73 10.56 -3.45
N PHE A 100 28.96 10.34 -4.52
CA PHE A 100 27.53 10.56 -4.54
C PHE A 100 26.77 9.34 -4.01
N VAL A 101 25.84 9.58 -3.09
CA VAL A 101 24.86 8.59 -2.61
C VAL A 101 23.46 9.20 -2.67
N ALA A 102 22.47 8.37 -3.02
CA ALA A 102 21.06 8.75 -3.02
C ALA A 102 20.25 7.69 -2.27
N ILE A 103 19.40 8.14 -1.35
CA ILE A 103 18.61 7.31 -0.43
C ILE A 103 17.14 7.71 -0.46
N ALA A 104 16.25 6.81 -0.02
CA ALA A 104 14.82 7.04 0.11
C ALA A 104 14.21 7.53 -1.22
N ASP A 105 13.32 8.51 -1.19
CA ASP A 105 12.62 9.05 -2.37
C ASP A 105 13.55 9.66 -3.44
N ALA A 106 14.81 9.98 -3.08
CA ALA A 106 15.81 10.37 -4.06
C ALA A 106 16.17 9.20 -4.98
N ALA A 107 16.20 7.97 -4.46
CA ALA A 107 16.46 6.76 -5.23
C ALA A 107 15.20 6.08 -5.74
N CYS A 108 14.20 5.87 -4.88
CA CYS A 108 12.97 5.16 -5.22
C CYS A 108 11.80 5.74 -4.42
N SER A 109 10.91 6.46 -5.11
CA SER A 109 9.68 7.00 -4.52
C SER A 109 8.50 6.13 -4.89
N TYR A 110 7.67 5.80 -3.90
CA TYR A 110 6.50 4.93 -4.05
C TYR A 110 5.20 5.72 -3.97
N ASN A 111 4.13 5.18 -4.55
CA ASN A 111 2.78 5.62 -4.27
C ASN A 111 2.49 5.42 -2.76
N PRO A 112 2.13 6.48 -2.01
CA PRO A 112 1.98 6.41 -0.55
C PRO A 112 0.83 5.50 -0.11
N ARG A 113 -0.02 5.01 -1.03
CA ARG A 113 -1.13 4.08 -0.75
C ARG A 113 -0.73 2.88 0.12
N PHE A 114 0.52 2.43 0.03
CA PHE A 114 1.03 1.27 0.79
C PHE A 114 1.71 1.62 2.12
N GLY A 115 1.94 2.90 2.42
CA GLY A 115 2.59 3.30 3.67
C GLY A 115 4.04 2.83 3.84
N GLN A 116 4.74 2.46 2.76
CA GLN A 116 6.07 1.84 2.83
C GLN A 116 7.25 2.83 2.84
N GLY A 117 7.01 4.13 2.57
CA GLY A 117 8.07 5.11 2.34
C GLY A 117 9.06 5.25 3.52
N MET A 118 8.55 5.48 4.73
CA MET A 118 9.40 5.67 5.92
C MET A 118 10.19 4.41 6.27
N SER A 119 9.55 3.25 6.26
CA SER A 119 10.24 1.98 6.52
C SER A 119 11.29 1.66 5.45
N ALA A 120 11.01 1.94 4.17
CA ALA A 120 11.99 1.78 3.10
C ALA A 120 13.18 2.74 3.24
N ALA A 121 12.94 3.98 3.69
CA ALA A 121 13.99 4.93 3.98
C ALA A 121 14.89 4.46 5.14
N ALA A 122 14.30 3.96 6.23
CA ALA A 122 15.03 3.42 7.38
C ALA A 122 15.91 2.22 7.00
N VAL A 123 15.37 1.26 6.24
CA VAL A 123 16.15 0.11 5.75
C VAL A 123 17.26 0.55 4.81
N SER A 124 17.01 1.52 3.93
CA SER A 124 18.05 2.06 3.04
C SER A 124 19.18 2.73 3.84
N ALA A 125 18.86 3.39 4.95
CA ALA A 125 19.87 4.00 5.83
C ALA A 125 20.72 2.95 6.54
N GLN A 126 20.10 1.84 6.96
CA GLN A 126 20.82 0.71 7.53
C GLN A 126 21.76 0.07 6.51
N ILE A 127 21.30 -0.15 5.27
CA ILE A 127 22.15 -0.67 4.18
C ILE A 127 23.34 0.26 3.93
N LEU A 128 23.13 1.58 3.96
CA LEU A 128 24.21 2.55 3.81
C LEU A 128 25.22 2.45 4.96
N LYS A 129 24.76 2.32 6.21
CA LYS A 129 25.60 2.10 7.39
C LYS A 129 26.47 0.86 7.23
N ASP A 130 25.89 -0.26 6.81
CA ASP A 130 26.62 -1.52 6.64
C ASP A 130 27.66 -1.43 5.52
N CYS A 131 27.32 -0.76 4.41
CA CYS A 131 28.27 -0.49 3.32
C CYS A 131 29.41 0.44 3.77
N LEU A 132 29.11 1.48 4.56
CA LEU A 132 30.11 2.38 5.13
C LEU A 132 31.08 1.64 6.04
N ALA A 133 30.58 0.70 6.85
CA ALA A 133 31.42 -0.13 7.72
C ALA A 133 32.31 -1.10 6.92
N ALA A 134 31.83 -1.64 5.80
CA ALA A 134 32.57 -2.59 4.97
C ALA A 134 33.63 -1.95 4.08
N TYR A 135 33.36 -0.76 3.50
CA TYR A 135 34.23 -0.11 2.52
C TYR A 135 34.96 1.12 3.05
N GLY A 136 34.39 1.86 4.01
CA GLY A 136 34.86 3.17 4.43
C GLY A 136 34.41 4.31 3.50
N VAL A 137 34.38 5.55 4.03
CA VAL A 137 33.80 6.73 3.36
C VAL A 137 34.52 7.08 2.04
N GLY A 138 35.83 6.82 1.94
CA GLY A 138 36.66 7.20 0.80
C GLY A 138 36.76 6.15 -0.30
N ASP A 139 36.22 4.94 -0.10
CA ASP A 139 36.41 3.83 -1.02
C ASP A 139 35.53 4.00 -2.28
N PRO A 140 36.10 3.99 -3.49
CA PRO A 140 35.35 4.16 -4.73
C PRO A 140 34.34 3.03 -5.02
N ARG A 141 34.43 1.90 -4.31
CA ARG A 141 33.47 0.77 -4.42
C ARG A 141 32.18 1.04 -3.65
N LEU A 142 32.19 1.95 -2.68
CA LEU A 142 31.06 2.19 -1.78
C LEU A 142 29.75 2.53 -2.52
N PRO A 143 29.69 3.49 -3.46
CA PRO A 143 28.43 3.81 -4.14
C PRO A 143 27.87 2.62 -4.91
N ARG A 144 28.74 1.85 -5.59
CA ARG A 144 28.30 0.70 -6.40
C ARG A 144 27.77 -0.43 -5.52
N GLY A 145 28.46 -0.74 -4.42
CA GLY A 145 28.00 -1.73 -3.44
C GLY A 145 26.68 -1.31 -2.80
N PHE A 146 26.60 -0.06 -2.34
CA PHE A 146 25.39 0.51 -1.75
C PHE A 146 24.21 0.50 -2.72
N PHE A 147 24.37 1.02 -3.95
CA PHE A 147 23.28 1.07 -4.91
C PHE A 147 22.80 -0.33 -5.32
N ALA A 148 23.70 -1.32 -5.43
CA ALA A 148 23.30 -2.70 -5.70
C ALA A 148 22.49 -3.30 -4.53
N ALA A 149 22.95 -3.14 -3.29
CA ALA A 149 22.25 -3.64 -2.11
C ALA A 149 20.89 -2.94 -1.90
N GLN A 150 20.88 -1.62 -2.02
CA GLN A 150 19.66 -0.81 -1.95
C GLN A 150 18.68 -1.21 -3.06
N ALA A 151 19.13 -1.37 -4.31
CA ALA A 151 18.27 -1.78 -5.42
C ALA A 151 17.73 -3.20 -5.22
N HIS A 152 18.49 -4.12 -4.60
CA HIS A 152 18.00 -5.45 -4.26
C HIS A 152 16.81 -5.38 -3.29
N PHE A 153 16.94 -4.62 -2.20
CA PHE A 153 15.86 -4.40 -1.23
C PHE A 153 14.63 -3.76 -1.89
N GLN A 154 14.84 -2.71 -2.69
CA GLN A 154 13.76 -1.92 -3.31
C GLN A 154 12.85 -2.72 -4.25
N ARG A 155 13.28 -3.88 -4.77
CA ARG A 155 12.47 -4.75 -5.64
C ARG A 155 11.13 -5.12 -5.00
N THR A 156 11.13 -5.43 -3.71
CA THR A 156 9.96 -5.86 -2.96
C THR A 156 8.91 -4.74 -2.83
N PRO A 157 9.20 -3.60 -2.19
CA PRO A 157 8.24 -2.50 -2.09
C PRO A 157 7.84 -1.94 -3.46
N TRP A 158 8.78 -1.93 -4.43
CA TRP A 158 8.46 -1.55 -5.81
C TRP A 158 7.40 -2.46 -6.45
N LEU A 159 7.49 -3.77 -6.25
CA LEU A 159 6.48 -4.69 -6.81
C LEU A 159 5.11 -4.44 -6.18
N PHE A 160 5.02 -4.22 -4.87
CA PHE A 160 3.74 -3.91 -4.21
C PHE A 160 3.12 -2.60 -4.75
N ALA A 161 3.92 -1.54 -4.84
CA ALA A 161 3.47 -0.23 -5.29
C ALA A 161 3.12 -0.23 -6.79
N ALA A 162 4.04 -0.71 -7.64
CA ALA A 162 3.88 -0.68 -9.08
C ALA A 162 2.84 -1.68 -9.59
N ALA A 163 2.77 -2.89 -9.03
CA ALA A 163 1.81 -3.89 -9.50
C ALA A 163 0.36 -3.45 -9.26
N ASP A 164 0.08 -2.83 -8.11
CA ASP A 164 -1.26 -2.31 -7.82
C ASP A 164 -1.69 -1.22 -8.79
N ASP A 165 -0.82 -0.24 -9.04
CA ASP A 165 -1.13 0.85 -9.96
C ASP A 165 -1.29 0.36 -11.40
N LEU A 166 -0.48 -0.63 -11.83
CA LEU A 166 -0.58 -1.23 -13.16
C LEU A 166 -1.86 -2.05 -13.40
N ARG A 167 -2.66 -2.31 -12.36
CA ARG A 167 -4.02 -2.86 -12.52
C ARG A 167 -5.00 -1.83 -13.09
N LEU A 168 -4.75 -0.54 -12.88
CA LEU A 168 -5.57 0.52 -13.45
C LEU A 168 -5.23 0.65 -14.95
N PRO A 169 -6.22 0.57 -15.86
CA PRO A 169 -5.97 0.65 -17.30
C PRO A 169 -5.24 1.93 -17.72
N ALA A 170 -5.50 3.04 -17.02
CA ALA A 170 -4.92 4.35 -17.29
C ALA A 170 -3.44 4.50 -16.83
N THR A 171 -2.88 3.53 -16.10
CA THR A 171 -1.50 3.61 -15.63
C THR A 171 -0.51 3.19 -16.72
N VAL A 172 0.42 4.09 -17.04
CA VAL A 172 1.53 3.85 -17.96
C VAL A 172 2.68 3.16 -17.21
N GLY A 173 3.17 2.03 -17.73
CA GLY A 173 4.35 1.34 -17.21
C GLY A 173 4.52 -0.08 -17.74
N ASN A 174 5.69 -0.67 -17.50
CA ASN A 174 6.01 -2.02 -17.97
C ASN A 174 5.31 -3.09 -17.13
N ARG A 175 4.50 -3.93 -17.77
CA ARG A 175 3.81 -5.07 -17.16
C ARG A 175 4.68 -6.32 -17.30
N SER A 176 5.77 -6.36 -16.54
CA SER A 176 6.65 -7.54 -16.52
C SER A 176 5.89 -8.81 -16.12
N VAL A 177 6.45 -9.98 -16.46
CA VAL A 177 5.88 -11.28 -16.08
C VAL A 177 5.69 -11.38 -14.56
N SER A 178 6.65 -10.88 -13.76
CA SER A 178 6.54 -10.83 -12.30
C SER A 178 5.36 -9.99 -11.81
N VAL A 179 5.12 -8.83 -12.40
CA VAL A 179 3.95 -7.97 -12.09
C VAL A 179 2.65 -8.70 -12.43
N ARG A 180 2.57 -9.35 -13.60
CA ARG A 180 1.38 -10.09 -14.02
C ARG A 180 1.08 -11.25 -13.07
N LEU A 181 2.09 -12.03 -12.73
CA LEU A 181 1.98 -13.15 -11.79
C LEU A 181 1.52 -12.67 -10.41
N PHE A 182 2.16 -11.62 -9.88
CA PHE A 182 1.78 -11.04 -8.60
C PHE A 182 0.34 -10.53 -8.61
N ASN A 183 -0.08 -9.81 -9.66
CA ASN A 183 -1.45 -9.33 -9.80
C ASN A 183 -2.48 -10.45 -9.94
N TRP A 184 -2.12 -11.60 -10.51
CA TRP A 184 -2.97 -12.78 -10.53
C TRP A 184 -3.03 -13.49 -9.17
N TYR A 185 -1.92 -13.52 -8.43
CA TYR A 185 -1.80 -14.23 -7.15
C TYR A 185 -2.40 -13.45 -5.98
N ARG A 186 -2.17 -12.14 -5.90
CA ARG A 186 -2.57 -11.26 -4.79
C ARG A 186 -4.07 -11.34 -4.42
N PRO A 187 -5.04 -11.33 -5.36
CA PRO A 187 -6.45 -11.47 -5.00
C PRO A 187 -6.75 -12.81 -4.30
N LYS A 188 -6.02 -13.87 -4.65
CA LYS A 188 -6.19 -15.19 -4.04
C LYS A 188 -5.64 -15.21 -2.62
N LEU A 189 -4.48 -14.58 -2.41
CA LEU A 189 -3.87 -14.36 -1.09
C LEU A 189 -4.82 -13.62 -0.15
N VAL A 190 -5.31 -12.44 -0.58
CA VAL A 190 -6.17 -11.58 0.24
C VAL A 190 -7.47 -12.28 0.64
N ALA A 191 -8.02 -13.10 -0.26
CA ALA A 191 -9.26 -13.80 -0.02
C ALA A 191 -9.05 -15.25 0.46
N CYS A 192 -7.82 -15.63 0.81
CA CYS A 192 -7.53 -16.93 1.44
C CYS A 192 -7.98 -16.86 2.91
N PRO A 193 -8.86 -17.77 3.37
CA PRO A 193 -9.21 -17.85 4.77
C PRO A 193 -8.01 -18.37 5.58
N GLY A 194 -7.89 -17.91 6.83
CA GLY A 194 -6.91 -18.39 7.80
C GLY A 194 -5.90 -17.34 8.25
N ARG A 195 -5.66 -17.30 9.57
CA ARG A 195 -4.79 -16.32 10.24
C ARG A 195 -3.34 -16.39 9.77
N GLN A 196 -2.84 -17.57 9.39
CA GLN A 196 -1.44 -17.76 8.98
C GLN A 196 -1.10 -17.04 7.67
N VAL A 197 -1.96 -17.18 6.64
CA VAL A 197 -1.74 -16.51 5.34
C VAL A 197 -1.92 -15.00 5.48
N GLY A 198 -2.94 -14.57 6.25
CA GLY A 198 -3.15 -13.16 6.57
C GLY A 198 -1.97 -12.54 7.32
N ALA A 199 -1.43 -13.23 8.33
CA ALA A 199 -0.25 -12.79 9.09
C ALA A 199 0.98 -12.67 8.18
N CYS A 200 1.26 -13.68 7.36
CA CYS A 200 2.37 -13.64 6.40
C CYS A 200 2.22 -12.46 5.42
N LEU A 201 1.02 -12.22 4.89
CA LEU A 201 0.74 -11.07 4.03
C LEU A 201 0.95 -9.74 4.75
N GLY A 202 0.50 -9.64 6.01
CA GLY A 202 0.71 -8.47 6.85
C GLY A 202 2.20 -8.20 7.09
N GLU A 203 2.94 -9.21 7.58
CA GLU A 203 4.38 -9.12 7.84
C GLU A 203 5.17 -8.69 6.61
N VAL A 204 4.87 -9.26 5.44
CA VAL A 204 5.54 -8.88 4.18
C VAL A 204 5.15 -7.46 3.75
N THR A 205 3.89 -7.06 3.92
CA THR A 205 3.44 -5.69 3.61
C THR A 205 4.14 -4.66 4.50
N HIS A 206 4.38 -5.00 5.76
CA HIS A 206 5.10 -4.21 6.75
C HIS A 206 6.63 -4.40 6.72
N LEU A 207 7.17 -5.07 5.69
CA LEU A 207 8.61 -5.29 5.48
C LEU A 207 9.31 -6.08 6.62
N MET A 208 8.54 -6.82 7.42
CA MET A 208 9.04 -7.67 8.50
C MET A 208 9.53 -9.03 7.99
N ARG A 209 9.08 -9.44 6.80
CA ARG A 209 9.50 -10.67 6.12
C ARG A 209 9.78 -10.41 4.65
N PRO A 210 10.68 -11.19 4.04
CA PRO A 210 10.94 -11.08 2.61
C PRO A 210 9.71 -11.52 1.81
N MET A 211 9.55 -10.94 0.61
CA MET A 211 8.46 -11.29 -0.30
C MET A 211 8.43 -12.78 -0.69
N SER A 212 9.57 -13.45 -0.69
CA SER A 212 9.68 -14.88 -0.94
C SER A 212 8.83 -15.72 0.02
N SER A 213 8.57 -15.23 1.24
CA SER A 213 7.70 -15.90 2.21
C SER A 213 6.25 -16.06 1.73
N LEU A 214 5.76 -15.18 0.85
CA LEU A 214 4.43 -15.35 0.24
C LEU A 214 4.39 -16.49 -0.77
N PHE A 215 5.55 -16.89 -1.29
CA PHE A 215 5.69 -17.93 -2.30
C PHE A 215 6.24 -19.24 -1.72
N ALA A 216 6.34 -19.34 -0.39
CA ALA A 216 6.67 -20.57 0.29
C ALA A 216 5.65 -21.67 -0.07
N PRO A 217 6.07 -22.93 -0.30
CA PRO A 217 5.19 -24.01 -0.71
C PRO A 217 3.95 -24.16 0.17
N GLU A 218 4.09 -23.97 1.49
CA GLU A 218 3.01 -24.09 2.47
C GLU A 218 1.99 -22.94 2.39
N VAL A 219 2.40 -21.75 1.93
CA VAL A 219 1.50 -20.61 1.70
C VAL A 219 0.80 -20.78 0.36
N VAL A 220 1.56 -21.11 -0.68
CA VAL A 220 1.04 -21.30 -2.05
C VAL A 220 0.00 -22.42 -2.09
N SER A 221 0.30 -23.58 -1.52
CA SER A 221 -0.62 -24.72 -1.46
C SER A 221 -1.95 -24.35 -0.80
N ARG A 222 -1.93 -23.72 0.38
CA ARG A 222 -3.15 -23.26 1.08
C ARG A 222 -3.96 -22.29 0.24
N VAL A 223 -3.30 -21.31 -0.41
CA VAL A 223 -3.96 -20.32 -1.25
C VAL A 223 -4.60 -20.95 -2.48
N LEU A 224 -3.89 -21.86 -3.15
CA LEU A 224 -4.39 -22.55 -4.35
C LEU A 224 -5.53 -23.50 -4.01
N VAL A 225 -5.43 -24.27 -2.92
CA VAL A 225 -6.52 -25.12 -2.40
C VAL A 225 -7.74 -24.25 -2.09
N ALA A 226 -7.60 -23.17 -1.33
CA ALA A 226 -8.70 -22.27 -1.01
C ALA A 226 -9.31 -21.60 -2.26
N ALA A 227 -8.51 -21.28 -3.27
CA ALA A 227 -9.00 -20.74 -4.53
C ALA A 227 -9.77 -21.80 -5.34
N MET A 228 -9.29 -23.05 -5.36
CA MET A 228 -9.95 -24.17 -6.01
C MET A 228 -11.31 -24.47 -5.37
N TRP A 229 -11.37 -24.60 -4.03
CA TRP A 229 -12.62 -24.82 -3.30
C TRP A 229 -13.64 -23.71 -3.54
N ARG A 230 -13.20 -22.45 -3.61
CA ARG A 230 -14.08 -21.32 -3.95
C ARG A 230 -14.61 -21.41 -5.38
N ARG A 231 -13.76 -21.81 -6.33
CA ARG A 231 -14.18 -21.99 -7.72
C ARG A 231 -15.22 -23.09 -7.82
N ILE A 232 -15.00 -24.24 -7.16
CA ILE A 232 -15.95 -25.36 -7.08
C ILE A 232 -17.29 -24.91 -6.50
N LYS A 233 -17.26 -24.20 -5.36
CA LYS A 233 -18.48 -23.67 -4.72
C LYS A 233 -19.21 -22.63 -5.59
N ALA A 234 -18.49 -21.81 -6.34
CA ALA A 234 -19.07 -20.83 -7.25
C ALA A 234 -19.76 -21.51 -8.45
N THR A 235 -19.19 -22.58 -8.99
CA THR A 235 -19.84 -23.40 -10.03
C THR A 235 -21.07 -24.16 -9.54
N GLY A 236 -21.17 -24.45 -8.23
CA GLY A 236 -22.33 -25.12 -7.63
C GLY A 236 -23.47 -24.18 -7.18
N ARG A 237 -23.25 -22.85 -7.13
CA ARG A 237 -24.26 -21.86 -6.75
C ARG A 237 -24.80 -21.15 -7.99
N LYS A 238 -26.01 -21.52 -8.44
CA LYS A 238 -26.83 -20.62 -9.26
C LYS A 238 -27.10 -19.34 -8.44
N ALA A 239 -26.95 -18.19 -9.07
CA ALA A 239 -27.02 -16.89 -8.40
C ALA A 239 -28.37 -16.67 -7.72
N SER A 240 -28.41 -16.75 -6.38
CA SER A 240 -29.44 -16.12 -5.57
C SER A 240 -28.92 -14.77 -5.11
N SER A 241 -29.60 -13.70 -5.52
CA SER A 241 -29.36 -12.32 -5.10
C SER A 241 -29.74 -12.14 -3.62
N ASP A 242 -28.88 -12.59 -2.71
CA ASP A 242 -28.99 -12.23 -1.29
C ASP A 242 -28.25 -10.91 -1.11
N GLY A 243 -29.01 -9.86 -0.82
CA GLY A 243 -28.50 -8.54 -0.46
C GLY A 243 -27.52 -8.62 0.70
N LEU A 244 -26.61 -7.63 0.75
CA LEU A 244 -25.63 -7.44 1.83
C LEU A 244 -26.30 -7.64 3.20
N ARG A 245 -25.99 -8.75 3.87
CA ARG A 245 -26.40 -8.95 5.26
C ARG A 245 -25.60 -7.99 6.15
N PRO A 246 -26.24 -7.30 7.09
CA PRO A 246 -25.53 -6.47 8.05
C PRO A 246 -24.58 -7.34 8.90
N MET A 247 -23.38 -6.83 9.15
CA MET A 247 -22.41 -7.47 10.03
C MET A 247 -22.99 -7.52 11.47
N PRO A 248 -22.94 -8.66 12.17
CA PRO A 248 -23.45 -8.74 13.53
C PRO A 248 -22.53 -7.98 14.51
N PRO A 249 -23.10 -7.35 15.56
CA PRO A 249 -22.32 -6.85 16.68
C PRO A 249 -21.90 -8.04 17.56
N GLY A 250 -20.61 -8.15 17.86
CA GLY A 250 -20.06 -9.15 18.79
C GLY A 250 -19.35 -10.33 18.11
N ALA A 251 -18.06 -10.15 17.85
CA ALA A 251 -17.12 -11.26 17.80
C ALA A 251 -15.90 -10.80 18.61
N GLU A 252 -15.80 -11.33 19.83
CA GLU A 252 -14.65 -11.20 20.73
C GLU A 252 -13.34 -11.67 20.07
#